data_AF-A0A7C2UW53-F1
#
_entry.id   AF-A0A7C2UW53-F1
#
_cell.length_a   1.000
_cell.length_b   1.000
_cell.length_c   1.000
_cell.angle_alpha   90.00
_cell.angle_beta   90.00
_cell.angle_gamma   90.00
#
_symmetry.space_group_name_H-M   'P 1'
#
loop_
_entity.id
_entity.type
_entity.pdbx_description
1 polymer ?
#
loop_
_entity_poly.entity_id
_entity_poly.type
_entity_poly.pdbx_seq_one_letter_code
_entity_poly.pdbx_strand_id
1 'polypeptide(L)' 'MIPLIFREIALGNPLTYSMDALRKALIIGITNGLTIDVVTLIIFTIIFTILASIQLRRVIEYRKYNII' A
#
# COMPACT_ATOMS: atom_id res chain seq x y z
N MET A 1 8.67 22.87 -2.74
CA MET A 1 9.57 22.16 -1.81
C MET A 1 8.68 21.49 -0.78
N ILE A 2 8.73 20.16 -0.63
CA ILE A 2 7.89 19.47 0.36
C ILE A 2 8.59 19.59 1.73
N PRO A 3 7.89 20.02 2.79
CA PRO A 3 8.50 20.11 4.12
C PRO A 3 8.96 18.73 4.61
N LEU A 4 10.09 18.68 5.34
CA LEU A 4 10.81 17.44 5.66
C LEU A 4 9.92 16.35 6.28
N ILE A 5 8.99 16.73 7.15
CA ILE A 5 8.03 15.83 7.81
C ILE A 5 7.13 15.11 6.80
N PHE A 6 6.65 15.82 5.77
CA PHE A 6 5.77 15.24 4.76
C PHE A 6 6.54 14.32 3.79
N ARG A 7 7.85 14.51 3.65
CA ARG A 7 8.70 13.63 2.84
C ARG A 7 8.81 12.24 3.45
N GLU A 8 9.00 12.16 4.76
CA GLU A 8 9.10 10.88 5.47
C GLU A 8 7.75 10.13 5.46
N ILE A 9 6.65 10.85 5.63
CA ILE A 9 5.29 10.26 5.53
C ILE A 9 5.02 9.74 4.12
N ALA A 10 5.48 10.46 3.08
CA ALA A 10 5.31 10.04 1.71
C ALA A 10 6.06 8.74 1.39
N LEU A 11 7.20 8.46 2.03
CA LEU A 11 7.92 7.19 1.87
C LEU A 11 7.16 5.99 2.47
N GLY A 12 6.37 6.22 3.52
CA GLY A 12 5.51 5.18 4.09
C GLY A 12 4.21 4.94 3.31
N ASN A 13 3.89 5.78 2.32
CA ASN A 13 2.62 5.73 1.61
C ASN A 13 2.76 4.90 0.32
N PRO A 14 2.02 3.77 0.17
CA PRO A 14 2.01 2.97 -1.06
C PRO A 14 1.61 3.78 -2.29
N LEU A 15 0.76 4.80 -2.12
CA LEU A 15 0.28 5.65 -3.22
C LEU A 15 1.41 6.45 -3.88
N THR A 16 2.46 6.78 -3.12
CA THR A 16 3.66 7.45 -3.66
C THR A 16 4.34 6.59 -4.71
N TYR A 17 4.50 5.29 -4.42
CA TYR A 17 5.11 4.32 -5.34
C TYR A 17 4.23 4.08 -6.57
N SER A 18 2.90 4.08 -6.43
CA SER A 18 1.98 4.01 -7.58
C SER A 18 2.14 5.22 -8.51
N MET A 19 2.20 6.42 -7.96
CA MET A 19 2.37 7.65 -8.75
C MET A 19 3.75 7.74 -9.40
N ASP A 20 4.80 7.25 -8.74
CA ASP A 20 6.14 7.14 -9.30
C ASP A 20 6.20 6.12 -10.45
N ALA A 21 5.61 4.93 -10.27
CA ALA A 21 5.51 3.92 -11.32
C ALA A 21 4.75 4.45 -12.54
N LEU A 22 3.61 5.09 -12.31
CA LEU A 22 2.80 5.71 -13.36
C LEU A 22 3.58 6.76 -14.14
N ARG A 23 4.29 7.65 -13.43
CA ARG A 23 5.13 8.69 -14.04
C ARG A 23 6.25 8.08 -14.86
N LYS A 24 6.98 7.11 -14.32
CA LYS A 24 8.10 6.46 -15.01
C LYS A 24 7.63 5.72 -16.26
N ALA A 25 6.53 4.97 -16.16
CA ALA A 25 6.00 4.15 -17.24
C ALA A 25 5.31 4.98 -18.35
N LEU A 26 4.43 5.91 -17.98
CA LEU A 26 3.58 6.62 -18.96
C LEU A 26 4.11 7.98 -19.40
N ILE A 27 4.84 8.69 -18.53
CA ILE A 27 5.28 10.06 -18.80
C ILE A 27 6.74 10.09 -19.26
N ILE A 28 7.62 9.40 -18.55
CA ILE A 28 9.06 9.43 -18.81
C ILE A 28 9.47 8.34 -19.81
N GLY A 29 8.74 7.22 -19.86
CA GLY A 29 9.04 6.07 -20.74
C GLY A 29 10.27 5.26 -20.30
N ILE A 30 10.64 5.33 -19.01
CA ILE A 30 11.77 4.57 -18.44
C ILE A 30 11.26 3.42 -17.58
N THR A 31 11.86 2.26 -17.74
CA THR A 31 11.56 1.07 -16.91
C THR A 31 12.51 0.94 -15.72
N ASN A 32 13.55 1.78 -15.64
CA ASN A 32 14.48 1.78 -14.51
C ASN A 32 13.76 2.11 -13.20
N GLY A 33 13.83 1.18 -12.25
CA GLY A 33 13.17 1.28 -10.95
C GLY A 33 11.67 0.95 -10.95
N LEU A 34 11.06 0.72 -12.12
CA LEU A 34 9.64 0.35 -12.21
C LEU A 34 9.36 -0.99 -11.51
N THR A 35 10.26 -1.96 -11.65
CA THR A 35 10.17 -3.25 -10.96
C THR A 35 10.16 -3.08 -9.44
N ILE A 36 10.97 -2.16 -8.91
CA ILE A 36 11.02 -1.88 -7.47
C ILE A 36 9.69 -1.28 -7.02
N ASP A 37 9.16 -0.30 -7.75
CA ASP A 37 7.88 0.34 -7.43
C ASP A 37 6.74 -0.70 -7.41
N VAL A 38 6.70 -1.60 -8.41
CA VAL A 38 5.70 -2.67 -8.50
C VAL A 38 5.84 -3.69 -7.36
N VAL A 39 7.07 -4.14 -7.07
CA VAL A 39 7.32 -5.08 -5.96
C VAL A 39 6.91 -4.47 -4.62
N THR A 40 7.22 -3.20 -4.39
CA THR A 40 6.79 -2.47 -3.19
C THR A 40 5.27 -2.46 -3.08
N LEU A 41 4.54 -2.20 -4.17
CA LEU A 41 3.07 -2.24 -4.17
C LEU A 41 2.51 -3.63 -3.85
N ILE A 42 3.12 -4.70 -4.37
CA ILE A 42 2.72 -6.07 -4.07
C ILE A 42 2.90 -6.36 -2.57
N ILE A 43 4.04 -5.97 -1.99
CA ILE A 43 4.32 -6.15 -0.56
C ILE A 43 3.25 -5.44 0.29
N PHE A 44 2.97 -4.16 0.00
CA PHE A 44 1.92 -3.42 0.70
C PHE A 44 0.54 -4.08 0.57
N THR A 45 0.21 -4.56 -0.63
CA THR A 45 -1.06 -5.27 -0.88
C THR A 45 -1.19 -6.52 -0.04
N ILE A 46 -0.13 -7.32 0.07
CA ILE A 46 -0.10 -8.52 0.91
C ILE A 46 -0.30 -8.14 2.39
N ILE A 47 0.42 -7.11 2.87
CA ILE A 47 0.29 -6.63 4.25
C ILE A 47 -1.15 -6.21 4.55
N PHE A 48 -1.76 -5.39 3.68
CA PHE A 48 -3.15 -4.96 3.87
C PHE A 48 -4.13 -6.13 3.82
N THR A 49 -3.90 -7.10 2.94
CA THR A 49 -4.74 -8.29 2.83
C THR A 49 -4.69 -9.12 4.11
N ILE A 50 -3.51 -9.31 4.70
CA ILE A 50 -3.35 -10.02 5.97
C ILE A 50 -4.04 -9.26 7.10
N LEU A 51 -3.81 -7.95 7.21
CA LEU A 51 -4.45 -7.10 8.23
C LEU A 51 -5.98 -7.12 8.10
N ALA A 52 -6.50 -7.00 6.88
CA ALA A 52 -7.92 -7.09 6.59
C ALA A 52 -8.48 -8.48 6.94
N SER A 53 -7.75 -9.56 6.64
CA SER A 53 -8.16 -10.92 6.97
C SER A 53 -8.26 -11.13 8.49
N ILE A 54 -7.31 -10.60 9.26
CA ILE A 54 -7.34 -10.66 10.72
C ILE A 54 -8.53 -9.87 11.27
N GLN A 55 -8.73 -8.64 10.79
CA GLN A 55 -9.86 -7.81 11.22
C GLN A 55 -11.20 -8.45 10.89
N LEU A 56 -11.34 -9.00 9.67
CA LEU A 56 -12.55 -9.70 9.24
C LEU A 56 -12.85 -10.90 10.13
N ARG A 57 -11.84 -11.71 10.47
CA ARG A 57 -11.99 -12.84 11.39
C ARG A 57 -12.52 -12.39 12.76
N ARG A 58 -11.94 -11.31 13.32
CA ARG A 58 -12.39 -10.75 14.61
C ARG A 58 -13.85 -10.26 14.54
N VAL A 59 -14.24 -9.61 13.46
CA VAL A 59 -15.63 -9.14 13.26
C VAL A 59 -16.60 -10.32 13.19
N ILE A 60 -16.27 -11.38 12.46
CA ILE A 60 -17.10 -12.60 12.36
C ILE A 60 -17.25 -13.27 13.73
N GLU A 61 -16.14 -13.41 14.47
CA GLU A 61 -16.14 -14.02 15.80
C GLU A 61 -16.98 -13.20 16.79
N TYR A 62 -16.78 -11.88 16.85
CA TYR A 62 -17.60 -11.00 17.69
C TYR A 62 -19.08 -11.08 17.35
N ARG A 63 -19.44 -11.12 16.06
CA ARG A 63 -20.83 -11.28 15.62
C ARG A 63 -21.43 -12.62 16.04
N LYS A 64 -20.64 -13.71 16.08
CA LYS A 64 -21.11 -15.03 16.53
C LYS A 64 -21.49 -15.02 18.03
N TYR A 65 -20.73 -14.31 18.87
CA TYR A 65 -21.02 -14.22 20.31
C TYR A 65 -22.21 -13.32 20.66
N ASN A 66 -22.58 -12.37 19.78
CA ASN A 66 -23.70 -11.45 20.01
C ASN A 66 -25.07 -11.99 19.55
N ILE A 67 -25.15 -13.25 19.14
CA ILE A 67 -26.38 -13.90 18.64
C ILE A 67 -26.81 -15.06 19.56
N ILE A 68 -26.04 -15.38 20.60
CA ILE A 68 -26.35 -16.42 21.61
C ILE A 68 -26.76 -15.73 22.91
#